data_AF-A0A2S6TII0-F1
#
_entry.id   AF-A0A2S6TII0-F1
#
_cell.length_a   1.000
_cell.length_b   1.000
_cell.length_c   1.000
_cell.angle_alpha   90.00
_cell.angle_beta   90.00
_cell.angle_gamma   90.00
#
_symmetry.space_group_name_H-M   'P 1'
#
loop_
_entity.id
_entity.type
_entity.pdbx_description
1 polymer ?
#
loop_
_entity_poly.entity_id
_entity_poly.type
_entity_poly.pdbx_seq_one_letter_code
_entity_poly.pdbx_strand_id
1 'polypeptide(L)'
;MKIHLIRMAAGIGSLGELRQRQSYRISKSGKSEGKLYTYTRNMPKRVNELTEGGSIYWVIKRFIRARQKIISIEKKTNEEGRVFCAI
;
A
#
# COMPACT_ATOMS: atom_id res chain seq x y z
N MET A 1 5.85 -14.58 13.54
CA MET A 1 5.33 -15.13 12.27
C MET A 1 5.03 -13.94 11.36
N LYS A 2 5.23 -14.02 10.04
CA LYS A 2 4.93 -12.89 9.14
C LYS A 2 3.56 -13.06 8.50
N ILE A 3 2.85 -11.97 8.28
CA ILE A 3 1.57 -11.97 7.57
C ILE A 3 1.60 -11.10 6.33
N HIS A 4 0.68 -11.38 5.41
CA HIS A 4 0.58 -10.70 4.14
C HIS A 4 -0.82 -10.14 3.93
N LEU A 5 -0.92 -9.06 3.17
CA LEU A 5 -2.19 -8.47 2.74
C LEU A 5 -2.45 -8.87 1.29
N ILE A 6 -3.71 -9.17 0.98
CA ILE A 6 -4.17 -9.27 -0.41
C ILE A 6 -5.03 -8.03 -0.67
N ARG A 7 -4.73 -7.30 -1.75
CA ARG A 7 -5.45 -6.08 -2.10
C ARG A 7 -5.79 -6.05 -3.58
N MET A 8 -7.03 -5.70 -3.88
CA MET A 8 -7.45 -5.48 -5.27
C MET A 8 -6.81 -4.20 -5.80
N ALA A 9 -6.19 -4.30 -6.98
CA ALA A 9 -5.67 -3.16 -7.71
C ALA A 9 -6.85 -2.46 -8.43
N ALA A 10 -7.65 -1.71 -7.66
CA ALA A 10 -8.88 -1.09 -8.15
C ALA A 10 -8.62 -0.20 -9.39
N GLY A 11 -9.35 -0.45 -10.47
CA GLY A 11 -9.19 0.26 -11.74
C GLY A 11 -7.83 0.02 -12.41
N ILE A 12 -7.15 -1.10 -12.14
CA ILE A 12 -5.91 -1.51 -12.81
C ILE A 12 -6.18 -2.80 -13.59
N GLY A 13 -5.98 -2.75 -14.90
CA GLY A 13 -6.13 -3.90 -15.80
C GLY A 13 -4.84 -4.67 -16.06
N SER A 14 -3.67 -4.07 -15.80
CA SER A 14 -2.36 -4.61 -16.15
C SER A 14 -1.25 -4.25 -15.16
N LEU A 15 -0.14 -4.99 -15.19
CA LEU A 15 1.03 -4.67 -14.36
C LEU A 15 1.66 -3.33 -14.77
N GLY A 16 1.64 -2.99 -16.06
CA GLY A 16 2.13 -1.71 -16.59
C GLY A 16 1.36 -0.52 -16.02
N GLU A 17 0.03 -0.61 -15.97
CA GLU A 17 -0.82 0.42 -15.34
C GLU A 17 -0.56 0.56 -13.84
N LEU A 18 -0.34 -0.55 -13.11
CA LEU A 18 0.03 -0.49 -11.69
C LEU A 18 1.34 0.31 -11.52
N ARG A 19 2.35 -0.02 -12.33
CA ARG A 19 3.65 0.65 -12.31
C ARG A 19 3.51 2.14 -12.64
N GLN A 20 2.78 2.49 -13.70
CA GLN A 20 2.59 3.88 -14.10
C GLN A 20 1.91 4.71 -12.99
N ARG A 21 0.87 4.16 -12.36
CA ARG A 21 0.20 4.83 -11.25
C ARG A 21 1.08 4.99 -10.02
N GLN A 22 1.92 4.00 -9.72
CA GLN A 22 2.91 4.10 -8.66
C GLN A 22 3.95 5.19 -8.97
N SER A 23 4.53 5.18 -10.17
CA SER A 23 5.49 6.19 -10.62
C SER A 23 4.90 7.60 -10.55
N TYR A 24 3.66 7.79 -10.99
CA TYR A 24 2.96 9.08 -10.89
C TYR A 24 2.78 9.55 -9.43
N ARG A 25 2.45 8.64 -8.51
CA ARG A 25 2.32 8.97 -7.08
C ARG A 25 3.65 9.34 -6.46
N ILE A 26 4.72 8.62 -6.82
CA ILE A 26 6.08 8.91 -6.38
C ILE A 26 6.48 10.32 -6.84
N SER A 27 6.30 10.63 -8.13
CA SER A 27 6.69 11.92 -8.70
C SER A 27 5.89 13.08 -8.09
N LYS A 28 4.61 12.88 -7.76
CA LYS A 28 3.77 13.88 -7.10
C LYS A 28 4.06 14.06 -5.61
N SER A 29 4.66 13.07 -4.94
CA SER A 29 4.92 13.15 -3.50
C SER A 29 5.95 14.22 -3.13
N GLY A 30 6.80 14.65 -4.09
CA GLY A 30 7.87 15.62 -3.86
C GLY A 30 8.93 15.16 -2.84
N LYS A 31 8.84 13.93 -2.32
CA LYS A 31 9.76 13.39 -1.33
C LYS A 31 10.90 12.64 -2.00
N SER A 32 12.12 12.94 -1.58
CA SER A 32 13.37 12.32 -2.06
C SER A 32 13.40 10.80 -1.91
N GLU A 33 12.63 10.24 -0.96
CA GLU A 33 12.65 8.81 -0.64
C GLU A 33 11.71 7.93 -1.48
N GLY A 34 10.88 8.51 -2.37
CA GLY A 34 10.06 7.73 -3.31
C GLY A 34 9.10 6.71 -2.67
N LYS A 35 8.57 7.01 -1.47
CA LYS A 35 7.67 6.11 -0.74
C LYS A 35 6.28 6.04 -1.38
N LEU A 36 5.76 4.83 -1.53
CA LEU A 36 4.39 4.56 -1.96
C LEU A 36 3.52 4.26 -0.76
N TYR A 37 2.40 4.96 -0.65
CA TYR A 37 1.41 4.72 0.40
C TYR A 37 0.14 4.10 -0.16
N THR A 38 -0.41 3.17 0.59
CA THR A 38 -1.76 2.68 0.43
C THR A 38 -2.55 2.91 1.71
N TYR A 39 -3.74 3.45 1.57
CA TYR A 39 -4.51 3.90 2.74
C TYR A 39 -5.57 2.87 3.14
N THR A 40 -5.78 2.72 4.44
CA THR A 40 -6.87 1.96 5.05
C THR A 40 -7.53 2.83 6.13
N ARG A 41 -8.83 2.64 6.35
CA ARG A 41 -9.55 3.36 7.42
C ARG A 41 -9.12 2.88 8.80
N ASN A 42 -8.96 1.57 8.94
CA ASN A 42 -8.62 0.93 10.21
C ASN A 42 -7.13 0.58 10.27
N MET A 43 -6.57 0.67 11.48
CA MET A 43 -5.22 0.20 11.79
C MET A 43 -5.20 -1.33 11.81
N PRO A 44 -4.22 -1.99 11.16
CA PRO A 44 -4.02 -3.43 11.33
C PRO A 44 -3.71 -3.76 12.78
N LYS A 45 -4.30 -4.83 13.34
CA LYS A 45 -4.03 -5.27 14.71
C LYS A 45 -2.64 -5.89 14.88
N ARG A 46 -2.08 -6.46 13.81
CA ARG A 46 -0.82 -7.20 13.78
C ARG A 46 0.23 -6.44 12.97
N VAL A 47 0.55 -5.22 13.41
CA VAL A 47 1.47 -4.30 12.71
C VAL A 47 2.87 -4.89 12.59
N ASN A 48 3.43 -5.37 13.69
CA ASN A 48 4.80 -5.89 13.72
C ASN A 48 4.98 -7.03 12.72
N GLU A 49 4.01 -7.95 12.63
CA GLU A 49 4.06 -9.08 11.70
C GLU A 49 3.89 -8.68 10.23
N LEU A 50 3.36 -7.48 9.96
CA LEU A 50 3.29 -6.90 8.61
C LEU A 50 4.59 -6.20 8.24
N THR A 51 5.24 -5.50 9.18
CA THR A 51 6.49 -4.77 8.93
C THR A 51 7.73 -5.67 8.99
N GLU A 52 7.70 -6.77 9.74
CA GLU A 52 8.76 -7.79 9.83
C GLU A 52 8.74 -8.77 8.63
N GLY A 53 8.75 -8.21 7.42
CA GLY A 53 8.84 -8.99 6.17
C GLY A 53 7.50 -9.36 5.54
N GLY A 54 6.41 -8.72 5.97
CA GLY A 54 5.11 -8.78 5.31
C GLY A 54 5.09 -8.12 3.94
N SER A 55 4.00 -8.31 3.21
CA SER A 55 3.88 -7.83 1.82
C SER A 55 2.41 -7.62 1.45
N ILE A 56 2.17 -6.71 0.51
CA ILE A 56 0.91 -6.57 -0.21
C ILE A 56 1.03 -7.35 -1.51
N TYR A 57 0.09 -8.27 -1.72
CA TYR A 57 -0.12 -8.97 -2.98
C TYR A 57 -1.28 -8.30 -3.73
N TRP A 58 -0.98 -7.79 -4.91
CA TRP A 58 -1.94 -7.08 -5.74
C TRP A 58 -2.70 -8.03 -6.65
N VAL A 59 -4.02 -8.01 -6.54
CA VAL A 59 -4.93 -8.75 -7.43
C VAL A 59 -5.29 -7.88 -8.63
N ILE A 60 -4.94 -8.36 -9.82
CA ILE A 60 -5.26 -7.75 -11.11
C ILE A 60 -6.00 -8.80 -11.94
N LYS A 61 -7.21 -8.46 -12.40
CA LYS A 61 -8.10 -9.37 -13.16
C LYS A 61 -8.26 -10.75 -12.48
N ARG A 62 -8.54 -10.76 -11.18
CA ARG A 62 -8.75 -11.98 -10.34
C ARG A 62 -7.50 -12.83 -10.06
N PHE A 63 -6.31 -12.42 -10.50
CA PHE A 63 -5.05 -13.12 -10.21
C PHE A 63 -4.12 -12.25 -9.37
N ILE A 64 -3.35 -12.87 -8.47
CA ILE A 64 -2.21 -12.19 -7.82
C ILE A 64 -1.13 -12.00 -8.87
N ARG A 65 -0.77 -10.75 -9.17
CA ARG A 65 0.17 -10.43 -10.26
C ARG A 65 1.35 -9.56 -9.85
N ALA A 66 1.33 -8.99 -8.65
CA ALA A 66 2.46 -8.23 -8.14
C ALA A 66 2.60 -8.37 -6.63
N ARG A 67 3.84 -8.28 -6.15
CA ARG A 67 4.19 -8.25 -4.73
C ARG A 67 4.89 -6.94 -4.41
N GLN A 68 4.50 -6.31 -3.31
CA GLN A 68 5.15 -5.14 -2.75
C GLN A 68 5.45 -5.37 -1.27
N LYS A 69 6.68 -5.11 -0.82
CA LYS A 69 7.03 -5.22 0.60
C LYS A 69 6.38 -4.08 1.40
N ILE A 70 5.96 -4.39 2.62
CA ILE A 70 5.53 -3.39 3.59
C ILE A 70 6.76 -3.00 4.40
N ILE A 71 7.08 -1.71 4.43
CA ILE A 71 8.27 -1.18 5.11
C ILE A 71 7.91 -0.42 6.39
N SER A 72 6.75 0.23 6.43
CA SER A 72 6.26 0.96 7.59
C SER A 72 4.74 1.03 7.55
N ILE A 73 4.15 1.29 8.71
CA ILE A 73 2.72 1.57 8.84
C ILE A 73 2.59 2.80 9.73
N GLU A 74 1.93 3.84 9.23
CA GLU A 74 1.80 5.14 9.89
C GLU A 74 0.33 5.49 10.12
N LYS A 75 -0.01 5.86 11.36
CA LYS A 75 -1.31 6.47 11.68
C LYS A 75 -1.30 7.93 11.24
N LYS A 76 -2.34 8.37 10.54
CA LYS A 76 -2.51 9.75 10.06
C LYS A 76 -3.93 10.24 10.39
N THR A 77 -4.09 11.55 10.43
CA THR A 77 -5.37 12.22 10.64
C THR A 77 -5.59 13.16 9.46
N ASN A 78 -6.78 13.15 8.87
CA ASN A 78 -7.12 14.10 7.80
C ASN A 78 -7.59 15.44 8.39
N GLU A 79 -7.86 16.41 7.53
CA GLU A 79 -8.31 17.76 7.91
C GLU A 79 -9.66 17.75 8.66
N GLU A 80 -10.48 16.73 8.45
CA GLU A 80 -11.76 16.53 9.14
C GLU A 80 -11.62 15.82 10.51
N GLY A 81 -10.39 15.58 10.98
CA GLY A 81 -10.13 14.87 12.24
C GLY A 81 -10.31 13.35 12.18
N ARG A 82 -10.57 12.78 11.00
CA ARG A 82 -10.71 11.33 10.82
C ARG A 82 -9.35 10.65 10.76
N VAL A 83 -9.18 9.64 11.61
CA VAL A 83 -7.99 8.80 11.65
C VAL A 83 -8.02 7.80 10.49
N PHE A 84 -6.88 7.65 9.82
CA PHE A 84 -6.62 6.61 8.84
C PHE A 84 -5.19 6.07 8.97
N CYS A 85 -4.90 5.03 8.23
CA CYS A 85 -3.63 4.33 8.25
C CYS A 85 -3.00 4.38 6.86
N ALA A 86 -1.71 4.70 6.80
CA ALA A 86 -0.89 4.65 5.60
C ALA A 86 0.09 3.48 5.72
N ILE A 87 -0.02 2.52 4.80
CA ILE A 87 0.79 1.30 4.69
C ILE A 87 1.70 1.43 3.47
#